data_AF-A0A843KFG5-F1
#
_entry.id   AF-A0A843KFG5-F1
#
_cell.length_a   1.000
_cell.length_b   1.000
_cell.length_c   1.000
_cell.angle_alpha   90.00
_cell.angle_beta   90.00
_cell.angle_gamma   90.00
#
_symmetry.space_group_name_H-M   'P 1'
#
loop_
_entity.id
_entity.type
_entity.pdbx_description
1 polymer ?
#
loop_
_entity_poly.entity_id
_entity_poly.type
_entity_poly.pdbx_seq_one_letter_code
_entity_poly.pdbx_strand_id
1 'polypeptide(L)' 'TEVMQIIKVLDGEMSRRGLQEALGLRNSEHFRKAYLQPAIQEGLITMTIPDKPRSSKQQYRLTRRGRIMRGEIHP' A
#
# COMPACT_ATOMS: atom_id res chain seq x y z
N THR A 1 0.33 -10.69 9.04
CA THR A 1 -0.88 -10.38 8.25
C THR A 1 -0.48 -9.86 6.90
N GLU A 2 -1.36 -9.94 5.91
CA GLU A 2 -1.19 -9.41 4.55
C GLU A 2 -0.85 -7.91 4.56
N VAL A 3 -1.46 -7.15 5.48
CA VAL A 3 -1.17 -5.73 5.73
C VAL A 3 0.31 -5.49 6.04
N MET A 4 0.92 -6.32 6.89
CA MET A 4 2.35 -6.18 7.21
C MET A 4 3.24 -6.49 6.01
N GLN A 5 2.81 -7.37 5.09
CA GLN A 5 3.59 -7.67 3.89
C GLN A 5 3.63 -6.49 2.92
N ILE A 6 2.48 -5.85 2.66
CA ILE A 6 2.44 -4.69 1.77
C ILE A 6 3.25 -3.51 2.33
N ILE A 7 3.23 -3.29 3.66
CA ILE A 7 4.02 -2.24 4.31
C ILE A 7 5.52 -2.45 4.13
N LYS A 8 5.99 -3.71 4.21
CA LYS A 8 7.41 -4.04 4.05
C LYS A 8 7.94 -3.76 2.65
N VAL A 9 7.13 -4.02 1.61
CA VAL A 9 7.56 -3.86 0.21
C VAL A 9 7.29 -2.48 -0.38
N LEU A 10 6.36 -1.72 0.22
CA LEU A 10 6.01 -0.41 -0.32
C LEU A 10 7.14 0.58 -0.06
N ASP A 11 7.89 0.92 -1.11
CA ASP A 11 8.93 1.93 -1.05
C ASP A 11 8.61 3.14 -1.96
N GLY A 12 8.79 4.35 -1.44
CA GLY A 12 8.39 5.58 -2.12
C GLY A 12 6.92 5.60 -2.54
N GLU A 13 6.66 5.83 -3.83
CA GLU A 13 5.33 5.84 -4.44
C GLU A 13 5.20 4.71 -5.47
N MET A 14 4.36 3.72 -5.18
CA MET A 14 4.20 2.55 -6.05
C MET A 14 2.80 2.47 -6.63
N SER A 15 2.71 2.03 -7.88
CA SER A 15 1.41 1.71 -8.48
C SER A 15 0.80 0.46 -7.84
N ARG A 16 -0.52 0.30 -7.97
CA ARG A 16 -1.22 -0.93 -7.54
C ARG A 16 -0.56 -2.19 -8.11
N ARG A 17 -0.22 -2.13 -9.40
CA ARG A 17 0.40 -3.23 -10.14
C ARG A 17 1.80 -3.52 -9.62
N GLY A 18 2.62 -2.48 -9.43
CA GLY A 18 3.97 -2.62 -8.88
C GLY A 18 3.97 -3.25 -7.48
N LEU A 19 3.02 -2.87 -6.61
CA LEU A 19 2.87 -3.50 -5.28
C LEU A 19 2.46 -4.96 -5.38
N GLN A 20 1.52 -5.28 -6.27
CA GLN A 20 1.09 -6.65 -6.49
C GLN A 20 2.24 -7.53 -7.01
N GLU A 21 3.04 -7.01 -7.95
CA GLU A 21 4.22 -7.66 -8.51
C GLU A 21 5.33 -7.84 -7.46
N ALA A 22 5.59 -6.83 -6.64
CA ALA A 22 6.56 -6.90 -5.54
C ALA A 22 6.21 -7.96 -4.49
N LEU A 23 4.92 -8.25 -4.31
CA LEU A 23 4.43 -9.33 -3.44
C LEU A 23 4.33 -10.69 -4.15
N GLY A 24 4.62 -10.76 -5.46
CA GLY A 24 4.49 -11.99 -6.24
C GLY A 24 3.04 -12.49 -6.40
N LEU A 25 2.05 -11.61 -6.24
CA LEU A 25 0.64 -12.00 -6.23
C LEU A 25 0.05 -11.99 -7.64
N ARG A 26 -0.66 -13.06 -8.01
CA ARG A 26 -1.36 -13.14 -9.32
C ARG A 26 -2.79 -12.62 -9.27
N ASN A 27 -3.48 -12.82 -8.14
CA ASN A 27 -4.87 -12.43 -7.98
C ASN A 27 -4.99 -10.97 -7.53
N SER A 28 -5.45 -10.12 -8.45
CA SER A 28 -5.61 -8.68 -8.21
C SER A 28 -6.75 -8.33 -7.24
N GLU A 29 -7.83 -9.11 -7.24
CA GLU A 29 -8.96 -8.91 -6.34
C GLU A 29 -8.57 -9.26 -4.90
N HIS A 30 -7.90 -10.40 -4.71
CA HIS A 30 -7.37 -10.80 -3.41
C HIS A 30 -6.33 -9.78 -2.90
N PHE A 31 -5.39 -9.34 -3.75
CA PHE A 31 -4.46 -8.27 -3.39
C PHE A 31 -5.20 -7.02 -2.87
N ARG A 32 -6.24 -6.58 -3.59
CA ARG A 32 -7.01 -5.40 -3.18
C ARG A 32 -7.70 -5.61 -1.83
N LYS A 33 -8.41 -6.73 -1.66
CA LYS A 33 -9.27 -6.97 -0.48
C LYS A 33 -8.46 -7.35 0.77
N ALA A 34 -7.37 -8.09 0.64
CA ALA A 34 -6.60 -8.59 1.77
C ALA A 34 -5.39 -7.72 2.14
N TYR A 35 -4.80 -7.00 1.18
CA TYR A 35 -3.58 -6.23 1.40
C TYR A 35 -3.85 -4.73 1.38
N LEU A 36 -4.30 -4.22 0.23
CA LEU A 36 -4.31 -2.79 -0.02
C LEU A 36 -5.43 -2.07 0.73
N GLN A 37 -6.66 -2.56 0.64
CA GLN A 37 -7.82 -1.90 1.25
C GLN A 37 -7.74 -1.88 2.79
N PRO A 38 -7.38 -2.98 3.49
CA PRO A 38 -7.21 -2.93 4.94
C PRO A 38 -6.08 -1.98 5.37
N ALA A 39 -4.94 -1.97 4.66
CA ALA A 39 -3.83 -1.06 4.96
C ALA A 39 -4.20 0.43 4.80
N ILE A 40 -5.07 0.75 3.84
CA ILE A 40 -5.63 2.11 3.68
C ILE A 40 -6.61 2.43 4.81
N GLN A 41 -7.51 1.49 5.16
CA GLN A 41 -8.48 1.67 6.24
C GLN A 41 -7.83 1.86 7.61
N GLU A 42 -6.73 1.16 7.87
CA GLU A 42 -5.89 1.31 9.07
C GLU A 42 -5.06 2.61 9.06
N GLY A 43 -5.05 3.35 7.95
CA GLY A 43 -4.30 4.58 7.78
C GLY A 43 -2.79 4.38 7.68
N LEU A 44 -2.33 3.20 7.30
CA LEU A 44 -0.91 2.85 7.12
C LEU A 44 -0.42 3.20 5.72
N ILE A 45 -1.31 3.14 4.73
CA ILE A 45 -1.08 3.51 3.33
C ILE A 45 -2.07 4.61 2.92
N THR A 46 -1.65 5.50 2.03
CA THR A 46 -2.53 6.51 1.43
C THR A 46 -2.39 6.59 -0.09
N MET A 47 -3.41 7.15 -0.73
CA MET A 47 -3.49 7.40 -2.18
C MET A 47 -2.84 8.74 -2.51
N THR A 48 -2.09 8.81 -3.62
CA THR A 48 -1.48 10.07 -4.09
C THR A 48 -2.48 10.99 -4.82
N ILE A 49 -3.50 10.41 -5.47
CA ILE A 49 -4.57 11.15 -6.18
C ILE A 49 -5.96 10.75 -5.65
N PRO A 50 -6.32 11.12 -4.40
CA PRO A 50 -7.56 10.69 -3.77
C PRO A 50 -8.82 11.10 -4.56
N ASP A 51 -8.80 12.25 -5.24
CA ASP A 51 -9.95 12.76 -6.02
C ASP A 51 -10.22 11.95 -7.29
N LYS A 52 -9.24 11.17 -7.77
CA LYS A 52 -9.35 10.35 -8.97
C LYS A 52 -8.89 8.92 -8.68
N PRO A 53 -9.65 8.15 -7.89
CA PRO A 53 -9.22 6.83 -7.40
C PRO A 53 -9.07 5.78 -8.51
N ARG A 54 -9.67 6.03 -9.68
CA ARG A 54 -9.55 5.20 -10.89
C ARG A 54 -8.49 5.71 -11.88
N SER A 55 -7.72 6.73 -11.50
CA SER A 55 -6.64 7.28 -12.33
C SER A 55 -5.61 6.21 -12.67
N SER A 56 -5.17 6.17 -13.93
CA SER A 56 -4.04 5.34 -14.34
C SER A 56 -2.72 5.76 -13.69
N LYS A 57 -2.64 7.01 -13.23
CA LYS A 57 -1.49 7.58 -12.48
C LYS A 57 -1.60 7.37 -10.97
N GLN A 58 -2.58 6.60 -10.51
CA GLN A 58 -2.77 6.35 -9.08
C GLN A 58 -1.58 5.58 -8.49
N GLN A 59 -0.97 6.15 -7.46
CA GLN A 59 0.08 5.51 -6.66
C GLN A 59 -0.31 5.48 -5.19
N TYR A 60 0.45 4.69 -4.43
CA TYR A 60 0.27 4.46 -3.01
C TYR A 60 1.59 4.69 -2.29
N ARG A 61 1.52 5.26 -1.09
CA ARG A 61 2.67 5.54 -0.25
C ARG A 61 2.39 5.27 1.22
N LEU A 62 3.44 4.98 2.00
CA LEU A 62 3.32 4.84 3.44
C LEU A 62 2.97 6.18 4.07
N THR A 63 2.03 6.16 5.00
CA THR A 63 1.80 7.29 5.90
C THR A 63 2.87 7.32 6.99
N ARG A 64 2.88 8.35 7.82
CA ARG A 64 3.74 8.39 9.02
C ARG A 64 3.50 7.17 9.91
N ARG A 65 2.24 6.74 10.10
CA ARG A 65 1.89 5.54 10.87
C ARG A 65 2.45 4.27 10.21
N GLY A 66 2.34 4.16 8.88
CA GLY A 66 2.94 3.05 8.13
C GLY A 66 4.46 2.97 8.29
N ARG A 67 5.15 4.12 8.28
CA ARG A 67 6.61 4.18 8.50
C ARG A 67 7.04 3.82 9.92
N ILE A 68 6.27 4.26 10.93
CA ILE A 68 6.49 3.82 12.32
C ILE A 68 6.30 2.31 12.44
N MET A 69 5.22 1.77 11.85
CA MET A 69 4.95 0.32 11.83
C MET A 69 6.06 -0.47 11.10
N ARG A 70 6.66 0.12 10.06
CA ARG A 70 7.81 -0.46 9.35
C ARG A 70 9.11 -0.41 10.17
N GLY A 71 9.17 0.41 11.22
CA GLY A 71 10.36 0.63 12.04
C GLY A 71 11.32 1.69 11.49
N GLU A 72 10.92 2.46 10.48
CA GLU A 72 11.76 3.52 9.90
C GLU A 72 11.81 4.78 10.75
N ILE A 73 10.76 5.00 11.53
CA ILE A 73 10.62 6.16 12.40
C ILE A 73 10.42 5.60 13.80
N HIS A 74 11.43 5.78 14.65
CA HIS A 74 11.25 5.65 16.09
C HIS A 74 10.56 6.93 16.61
N PRO A 75 9.49 6.80 17.41
CA PRO A 75 8.80 7.94 18.01
C PRO A 75 9.67 8.73 18.99
#